data_AF-E7GLS1-F1
#
_entry.id   AF-E7GLS1-F1
#
_cell.length_a   1.000
_cell.length_b   1.000
_cell.length_c   1.000
_cell.angle_alpha   90.00
_cell.angle_beta   90.00
_cell.angle_gamma   90.00
#
_symmetry.space_group_name_H-M   'P 1'
#
loop_
_entity.id
_entity.type
_entity.pdbx_description
1 polymer ?
#
loop_
_entity_poly.entity_id
_entity_poly.type
_entity_poly.pdbx_seq_one_letter_code
_entity_poly.pdbx_strand_id
1 'polypeptide(L)'
;MADDFTGASDAASFLAKQGIKTLLFNGIPKDTEVVRDCAAVVIALKTRSIAASGAVRDTLAALEWLRAHGAEQFYFKYCSTFDSTPEGNIGPVIDAALEKYEIPYTLLCPSLPVNRRIVKDGVLIVDGKPIAEGHMAHHPLNPIWASELAALMKPQGKYPCMIIGEELLSCSEEMIMEEVKKFSENNSHFYIIPDYTTDNQGQKIAEVFGKERLLTGGSGILEHLAAQYREEYECQGENILPTWTEGKGIALSGSCSTATCRQCRAYRENNPAIAVYPSEGLRGVQTTENIWNEILKNPDKEFLIYSAGATDPESRKYADESQAAAASEILEKTMAELGKKAFDEGYTRIIVAGGETSGAVTLALGFDAFIIGESIAPGVPVLIPLHNQNIRMALKSGNFGQDDFFSRAFDMTKAQETGELKRRLSDACWIGRSLFERNKTSGSSANMSFLYKDRVYITVGGSCFGCLTEDSFAVTDRNGNVLNGKKPSKELPLHLAMYQKAEGKVQAVIHVHSFYSVLWSCLPHKGEEDDVIPAYTPYLGMKLGKVRLVSYEKPGSEELFSEFSRRTGKENGYLLAHHGPVAGGDSLMDAFFNLEELEESARIAWELRGAGAANRINN
;
A
#
# COMPACT_ATOMS: atom_id res chain seq x y z
N MET A 1 17.82 1.02 8.14
CA MET A 1 18.51 1.79 7.08
C MET A 1 19.11 0.80 6.10
N ALA A 2 18.97 1.02 4.79
CA ALA A 2 19.51 0.14 3.75
C ALA A 2 20.44 0.91 2.80
N ASP A 3 21.49 0.24 2.34
CA ASP A 3 22.55 0.83 1.48
C ASP A 3 22.13 1.05 0.02
N ASP A 4 21.02 0.45 -0.40
CA ASP A 4 20.36 0.59 -1.69
C ASP A 4 18.83 0.50 -1.57
N PHE A 5 18.12 0.86 -2.64
CA PHE A 5 16.65 0.79 -2.69
C PHE A 5 16.14 -0.65 -2.79
N THR A 6 16.78 -1.52 -3.57
CA THR A 6 16.31 -2.91 -3.75
C THR A 6 16.43 -3.70 -2.45
N GLY A 7 17.54 -3.58 -1.72
CA GLY A 7 17.70 -4.16 -0.40
C GLY A 7 16.79 -3.53 0.66
N ALA A 8 16.44 -2.24 0.53
CA ALA A 8 15.44 -1.60 1.38
C ALA A 8 14.05 -2.23 1.18
N SER A 9 13.62 -2.36 -0.07
CA SER A 9 12.33 -2.96 -0.45
C SER A 9 12.25 -4.42 -0.01
N ASP A 10 13.33 -5.18 -0.20
CA ASP A 10 13.44 -6.57 0.28
C ASP A 10 13.32 -6.65 1.80
N ALA A 11 14.12 -5.86 2.55
CA ALA A 11 14.04 -5.80 4.00
C ALA A 11 12.63 -5.43 4.49
N ALA A 12 12.02 -4.42 3.88
CA ALA A 12 10.69 -3.96 4.24
C ALA A 12 9.62 -5.03 3.96
N SER A 13 9.80 -5.85 2.92
CA SER A 13 8.91 -6.97 2.62
C SER A 13 9.00 -8.10 3.66
N PHE A 14 10.19 -8.42 4.16
CA PHE A 14 10.36 -9.42 5.23
C PHE A 14 9.73 -8.98 6.55
N LEU A 15 9.83 -7.68 6.87
CA LEU A 15 9.13 -7.08 8.01
C LEU A 15 7.61 -7.18 7.81
N ALA A 16 7.08 -6.67 6.69
CA ALA A 16 5.65 -6.67 6.41
C ALA A 16 5.03 -8.08 6.34
N LYS A 17 5.78 -9.09 5.90
CA LYS A 17 5.35 -10.50 5.86
C LYS A 17 4.94 -11.04 7.24
N GLN A 18 5.50 -10.50 8.32
CA GLN A 18 5.10 -10.87 9.69
C GLN A 18 3.87 -10.12 10.21
N GLY A 19 3.23 -9.33 9.35
CA GLY A 19 2.00 -8.59 9.66
C GLY A 19 2.22 -7.24 10.33
N ILE A 20 3.48 -6.80 10.49
CA ILE A 20 3.78 -5.49 11.06
C ILE A 20 3.75 -4.40 9.98
N LYS A 21 3.05 -3.29 10.28
CA LYS A 21 2.97 -2.16 9.35
C LYS A 21 4.35 -1.52 9.20
N THR A 22 4.85 -1.56 7.97
CA THR A 22 6.20 -1.10 7.60
C THR A 22 6.11 0.05 6.60
N LEU A 23 6.83 1.13 6.88
CA LEU A 23 7.02 2.25 5.95
C LEU A 23 8.39 2.16 5.28
N LEU A 24 8.45 2.50 4.00
CA LEU A 24 9.68 2.60 3.20
C LEU A 24 9.80 4.02 2.65
N PHE A 25 10.91 4.68 2.95
CA PHE A 25 11.26 6.00 2.42
C PHE A 25 12.47 5.91 1.50
N ASN A 26 12.42 6.64 0.39
CA ASN A 26 13.53 6.81 -0.54
C ASN A 26 14.33 8.07 -0.18
N GLY A 27 15.40 7.88 0.59
CA GLY A 27 16.12 8.98 1.23
C GLY A 27 15.58 9.34 2.61
N ILE A 28 16.30 10.22 3.30
CA ILE A 28 15.92 10.69 4.63
C ILE A 28 14.67 11.59 4.49
N PRO A 29 13.57 11.30 5.20
CA PRO A 29 12.37 12.11 5.09
C PRO A 29 12.56 13.51 5.66
N LYS A 30 11.73 14.45 5.23
CA LYS A 30 11.72 15.81 5.81
C LYS A 30 11.10 15.75 7.21
N ASP A 31 11.53 16.62 8.13
CA ASP A 31 11.01 16.67 9.51
C ASP A 31 9.50 16.96 9.62
N THR A 32 8.86 17.39 8.53
CA THR A 32 7.41 17.59 8.45
C THR A 32 6.62 16.29 8.21
N GLU A 33 7.29 15.18 7.89
CA GLU A 33 6.63 13.89 7.66
C GLU A 33 6.12 13.28 8.97
N VAL A 34 4.84 12.91 8.97
CA VAL A 34 4.20 12.31 10.15
C VAL A 34 4.34 10.80 10.08
N VAL A 35 5.37 10.26 10.75
CA VAL A 35 5.49 8.82 10.99
C VAL A 35 4.64 8.46 12.21
N ARG A 36 3.49 7.84 11.97
CA ARG A 36 2.62 7.30 13.02
C ARG A 36 2.07 5.94 12.63
N ASP A 37 1.68 5.18 13.64
CA ASP A 37 0.97 3.91 13.50
C ASP A 37 1.73 2.90 12.62
N CYS A 38 3.04 2.80 12.80
CA CYS A 38 3.87 1.77 12.16
C CYS A 38 4.87 1.18 13.16
N ALA A 39 5.18 -0.10 13.01
CA ALA A 39 6.16 -0.78 13.85
C ALA A 39 7.58 -0.66 13.29
N ALA A 40 7.72 -0.42 11.98
CA ALA A 40 9.03 -0.34 11.33
C ALA A 40 9.09 0.73 10.25
N VAL A 41 10.26 1.37 10.17
CA VAL A 41 10.61 2.34 9.12
C VAL A 41 11.91 1.92 8.46
N VAL A 42 11.87 1.79 7.14
CA VAL A 42 13.03 1.50 6.30
C VAL A 42 13.37 2.75 5.50
N ILE A 43 14.60 3.23 5.64
CA ILE A 43 15.14 4.32 4.83
C ILE A 43 16.11 3.72 3.82
N ALA A 44 15.78 3.83 2.53
CA ALA A 44 16.64 3.47 1.42
C ALA A 44 17.64 4.60 1.14
N LEU A 45 18.93 4.29 1.20
CA LEU A 45 20.00 5.21 0.84
C LEU A 45 20.69 4.73 -0.45
N LYS A 46 21.64 5.52 -0.95
CA LYS A 46 22.50 5.15 -2.08
C LYS A 46 23.96 5.16 -1.62
N THR A 47 24.25 4.35 -0.60
CA THR A 47 25.52 4.42 0.15
C THR A 47 26.46 3.24 -0.10
N ARG A 48 26.06 2.23 -0.89
CA ARG A 48 26.89 1.03 -1.15
C ARG A 48 28.28 1.33 -1.71
N SER A 49 28.37 2.09 -2.80
CA SER A 49 29.60 2.26 -3.58
C SER A 49 30.10 3.71 -3.67
N ILE A 50 29.58 4.60 -2.81
CA ILE A 50 30.10 5.98 -2.69
C ILE A 50 31.34 5.99 -1.79
N ALA A 51 32.01 7.15 -1.65
CA ALA A 51 33.10 7.27 -0.68
C ALA A 51 32.62 7.00 0.75
N ALA A 52 33.42 6.26 1.53
CA ALA A 52 33.08 5.84 2.90
C ALA A 52 32.64 6.99 3.80
N SER A 53 33.29 8.16 3.72
CA SER A 53 32.91 9.35 4.49
C SER A 53 31.49 9.85 4.17
N GLY A 54 31.07 9.75 2.90
CA GLY A 54 29.71 10.04 2.48
C GLY A 54 28.71 9.01 3.00
N ALA A 55 29.05 7.72 2.89
CA ALA A 55 28.21 6.63 3.38
C ALA A 55 27.97 6.71 4.90
N VAL A 56 29.02 7.01 5.67
CA VAL A 56 28.95 7.24 7.11
C VAL A 56 28.05 8.43 7.42
N ARG A 57 28.29 9.59 6.79
CA ARG A 57 27.50 10.80 7.03
C ARG A 57 26.01 10.55 6.78
N ASP A 58 25.67 9.99 5.61
CA ASP A 58 24.28 9.83 5.19
C ASP A 58 23.57 8.75 6.04
N THR A 59 24.26 7.67 6.41
CA THR A 59 23.68 6.63 7.27
C THR A 59 23.49 7.12 8.71
N LEU A 60 24.44 7.87 9.26
CA LEU A 60 24.31 8.45 10.60
C LEU A 60 23.20 9.50 10.67
N ALA A 61 22.99 10.28 9.61
CA ALA A 61 21.87 11.21 9.52
C ALA A 61 20.53 10.47 9.49
N ALA A 62 20.42 9.36 8.75
CA ALA A 62 19.22 8.52 8.76
C ALA A 62 18.95 7.90 10.14
N LEU A 63 19.99 7.46 10.85
CA LEU A 63 19.90 6.95 12.22
C LEU A 63 19.42 8.02 13.21
N GLU A 64 19.96 9.24 13.11
CA GLU A 64 19.51 10.37 13.94
C GLU A 64 18.05 10.71 13.70
N TRP A 65 17.63 10.72 12.43
CA TRP A 65 16.24 10.98 12.07
C TRP A 65 15.31 9.91 12.65
N LEU A 66 15.65 8.62 12.49
CA LEU A 66 14.87 7.52 13.07
C LEU A 66 14.77 7.64 14.60
N ARG A 67 15.88 7.94 15.27
CA ARG A 67 15.92 8.16 16.72
C ARG A 67 15.01 9.31 17.15
N ALA A 68 15.05 10.43 16.42
CA ALA A 68 14.21 11.60 16.70
C ALA A 68 12.71 11.30 16.54
N HIS A 69 12.37 10.27 15.75
CA HIS A 69 11.00 9.80 15.52
C HIS A 69 10.64 8.55 16.35
N GLY A 70 11.40 8.26 17.41
CA GLY A 70 11.03 7.25 18.41
C GLY A 70 11.54 5.84 18.14
N ALA A 71 12.43 5.64 17.16
CA ALA A 71 13.05 4.32 16.96
C ALA A 71 14.00 3.97 18.12
N GLU A 72 13.73 2.86 18.79
CA GLU A 72 14.55 2.33 19.90
C GLU A 72 15.62 1.34 19.44
N GLN A 73 15.34 0.63 18.34
CA GLN A 73 16.23 -0.34 17.71
C GLN A 73 16.56 0.08 16.27
N PHE A 74 17.81 -0.13 15.86
CA PHE A 74 18.31 0.16 14.52
C PHE A 74 18.77 -1.09 13.80
N TYR A 75 18.52 -1.14 12.49
CA TYR A 75 19.00 -2.21 11.63
C TYR A 75 19.73 -1.65 10.41
N PHE A 76 21.03 -1.94 10.28
CA PHE A 76 21.78 -1.61 9.06
C PHE A 76 21.80 -2.78 8.09
N LYS A 77 21.05 -2.59 6.99
CA LYS A 77 20.84 -3.55 5.93
C LYS A 77 21.86 -3.34 4.80
N TYR A 78 22.61 -4.39 4.48
CA TYR A 78 23.51 -4.46 3.33
C TYR A 78 23.29 -5.75 2.52
N CYS A 79 23.99 -5.90 1.40
CA CYS A 79 23.78 -7.03 0.48
C CYS A 79 24.09 -8.39 1.14
N SER A 80 23.31 -9.43 0.83
CA SER A 80 23.54 -10.80 1.35
C SER A 80 24.81 -11.45 0.79
N THR A 81 25.41 -10.87 -0.23
CA THR A 81 26.72 -11.21 -0.78
C THR A 81 27.86 -10.35 -0.23
N PHE A 82 27.59 -9.52 0.78
CA PHE A 82 28.57 -8.68 1.47
C PHE A 82 29.31 -7.69 0.55
N ASP A 83 28.61 -7.21 -0.49
CA ASP A 83 29.11 -6.27 -1.50
C ASP A 83 29.79 -5.05 -0.86
N SER A 84 31.11 -5.02 -0.97
CA SER A 84 31.98 -3.97 -0.45
C SER A 84 33.35 -4.06 -1.14
N THR A 85 34.20 -3.06 -0.91
CA THR A 85 35.62 -3.08 -1.23
C THR A 85 36.42 -3.03 0.08
N PRO A 86 37.75 -3.21 0.05
CA PRO A 86 38.60 -3.01 1.23
C PRO A 86 38.42 -1.65 1.91
N GLU A 87 37.95 -0.64 1.17
CA GLU A 87 37.69 0.71 1.68
C GLU A 87 36.28 0.88 2.28
N GLY A 88 35.37 -0.08 2.10
CA GLY A 88 34.01 -0.02 2.65
C GLY A 88 32.88 -0.40 1.68
N ASN A 89 31.61 -0.12 2.02
CA ASN A 89 31.17 0.76 3.12
C ASN A 89 30.57 0.06 4.34
N ILE A 90 30.59 -1.27 4.40
CA ILE A 90 30.00 -2.01 5.53
C ILE A 90 30.75 -1.68 6.82
N GLY A 91 32.07 -1.85 6.83
CA GLY A 91 32.91 -1.57 8.00
C GLY A 91 32.85 -0.13 8.52
N PRO A 92 33.13 0.88 7.69
CA PRO A 92 33.18 2.27 8.16
C PRO A 92 31.84 2.76 8.73
N VAL A 93 30.71 2.32 8.15
CA VAL A 93 29.37 2.68 8.62
C VAL A 93 29.07 2.04 9.98
N ILE A 94 29.39 0.75 10.13
CA ILE A 94 29.19 0.03 11.39
C ILE A 94 30.04 0.67 12.49
N ASP A 95 31.33 0.89 12.23
CA ASP A 95 32.25 1.47 13.23
C ASP A 95 31.77 2.82 13.72
N ALA A 96 31.36 3.69 12.80
CA ALA A 96 30.87 5.01 13.15
C ALA A 96 29.57 4.94 13.98
N ALA A 97 28.71 3.95 13.74
CA ALA A 97 27.49 3.75 14.53
C ALA A 97 27.81 3.17 15.92
N LEU A 98 28.69 2.17 16.02
CA LEU A 98 29.12 1.59 17.30
C LEU A 98 29.78 2.65 18.19
N GLU A 99 30.71 3.45 17.65
CA GLU A 99 31.41 4.50 18.37
C GLU A 99 30.46 5.61 18.83
N LYS A 100 29.55 6.07 17.95
CA LYS A 100 28.63 7.17 18.26
C LYS A 100 27.62 6.85 19.34
N TYR A 101 27.15 5.60 19.38
CA TYR A 101 26.11 5.16 20.31
C TYR A 101 26.64 4.30 21.46
N GLU A 102 27.97 4.18 21.57
CA GLU A 102 28.67 3.39 22.59
C GLU A 102 28.15 1.94 22.67
N ILE A 103 27.90 1.33 21.51
CA ILE A 103 27.37 -0.03 21.42
C ILE A 103 28.54 -1.02 21.36
N PRO A 104 28.60 -2.04 22.25
CA PRO A 104 29.77 -2.92 22.37
C PRO A 104 29.92 -3.89 21.20
N TYR A 105 28.83 -4.30 20.56
CA TYR A 105 28.90 -5.17 19.39
C TYR A 105 27.66 -5.07 18.50
N THR A 106 27.78 -5.63 17.30
CA THR A 106 26.66 -5.92 16.42
C THR A 106 26.89 -7.23 15.69
N LEU A 107 25.82 -7.81 15.16
CA LEU A 107 25.91 -8.94 14.24
C LEU A 107 26.42 -8.52 12.86
N LEU A 108 27.08 -9.46 12.16
CA LEU A 108 27.30 -9.47 10.73
C LEU A 108 26.55 -10.68 10.14
N CYS A 109 25.26 -10.51 9.83
CA CYS A 109 24.38 -11.61 9.45
C CYS A 109 23.83 -11.48 8.01
N PRO A 110 24.65 -11.67 6.95
CA PRO A 110 24.20 -11.51 5.56
C PRO A 110 23.30 -12.66 5.07
N SER A 111 23.21 -13.77 5.81
CA SER A 111 22.52 -14.97 5.38
C SER A 111 21.06 -14.76 5.02
N LEU A 112 20.62 -15.48 4.00
CA LEU A 112 19.25 -15.59 3.54
C LEU A 112 19.06 -16.99 2.93
N PRO A 113 18.84 -18.03 3.78
CA PRO A 113 18.86 -19.43 3.35
C PRO A 113 17.88 -19.75 2.21
N VAL A 114 16.69 -19.13 2.18
CA VAL A 114 15.70 -19.28 1.10
C VAL A 114 16.26 -18.91 -0.27
N ASN A 115 17.23 -18.00 -0.30
CA ASN A 115 17.93 -17.59 -1.51
C ASN A 115 19.26 -18.33 -1.71
N ARG A 116 19.57 -19.37 -0.92
CA ARG A 116 20.85 -20.10 -0.99
C ARG A 116 22.08 -19.24 -0.68
N ARG A 117 21.92 -18.27 0.23
CA ARG A 117 23.02 -17.51 0.83
C ARG A 117 23.09 -17.89 2.31
N ILE A 118 24.17 -18.53 2.73
CA ILE A 118 24.34 -19.00 4.11
C ILE A 118 25.74 -18.66 4.62
N VAL A 119 25.88 -18.59 5.93
CA VAL A 119 27.17 -18.49 6.62
C VAL A 119 27.36 -19.76 7.43
N LYS A 120 28.48 -20.43 7.22
CA LYS A 120 28.87 -21.63 7.96
C LYS A 120 30.34 -21.53 8.35
N ASP A 121 30.66 -21.75 9.63
CA ASP A 121 31.98 -21.56 10.21
C ASP A 121 32.58 -20.18 9.86
N GLY A 122 31.73 -19.14 9.81
CA GLY A 122 32.11 -17.78 9.39
C GLY A 122 32.39 -17.58 7.89
N VAL A 123 32.22 -18.62 7.06
CA VAL A 123 32.39 -18.59 5.61
C VAL A 123 31.05 -18.32 4.91
N LEU A 124 31.01 -17.30 4.07
CA LEU A 124 29.85 -16.99 3.22
C LEU A 124 29.81 -17.90 2.00
N ILE A 125 28.70 -18.64 1.87
CA ILE A 125 28.44 -19.61 0.81
C ILE A 125 27.23 -19.13 -0.01
N VAL A 126 27.40 -19.08 -1.33
CA VAL A 126 26.39 -18.67 -2.29
C VAL A 126 26.19 -19.78 -3.30
N ASP A 127 24.95 -20.26 -3.45
CA ASP A 127 24.59 -21.35 -4.37
C ASP A 127 25.46 -22.62 -4.18
N GLY A 128 25.80 -22.90 -2.91
CA GLY A 128 26.57 -24.09 -2.50
C GLY A 128 28.09 -23.98 -2.65
N LYS A 129 28.63 -22.81 -3.03
CA LYS A 129 30.07 -22.57 -3.12
C LYS A 129 30.51 -21.39 -2.27
N PRO A 130 31.74 -21.39 -1.72
CA PRO A 130 32.33 -20.19 -1.11
C PRO A 130 32.26 -19.01 -2.09
N ILE A 131 31.87 -17.84 -1.60
CA ILE A 131 31.53 -16.70 -2.47
C ILE A 131 32.69 -16.26 -3.41
N ALA A 132 33.94 -16.34 -2.94
CA ALA A 132 35.12 -15.97 -3.74
C ALA A 132 35.44 -16.98 -4.87
N GLU A 133 34.81 -18.15 -4.89
CA GLU A 133 34.90 -19.12 -5.99
C GLU A 133 33.80 -18.92 -7.05
N GLY A 134 32.86 -18.00 -6.78
CA GLY A 134 31.73 -17.68 -7.62
C GLY A 134 31.95 -16.49 -8.55
N HIS A 135 30.90 -16.12 -9.26
CA HIS A 135 30.89 -14.96 -10.15
C HIS A 135 31.13 -13.62 -9.43
N MET A 136 30.84 -13.54 -8.12
CA MET A 136 31.04 -12.34 -7.31
C MET A 136 32.51 -11.94 -7.14
N ALA A 137 33.46 -12.87 -7.30
CA ALA A 137 34.88 -12.54 -7.31
C ALA A 137 35.30 -11.63 -8.48
N HIS A 138 34.51 -11.61 -9.54
CA HIS A 138 34.72 -10.79 -10.74
C HIS A 138 33.65 -9.72 -10.89
N HIS A 139 32.93 -9.37 -9.82
CA HIS A 139 31.89 -8.34 -9.87
C HIS A 139 32.51 -6.99 -10.30
N PRO A 140 31.93 -6.26 -11.28
CA PRO A 140 32.57 -5.11 -11.90
C PRO A 140 32.79 -3.92 -10.95
N LEU A 141 31.99 -3.81 -9.89
CA LEU A 141 32.05 -2.71 -8.93
C LEU A 141 32.65 -3.10 -7.58
N ASN A 142 32.39 -4.33 -7.11
CA ASN A 142 32.68 -4.78 -5.75
C ASN A 142 33.20 -6.23 -5.78
N PRO A 143 34.38 -6.48 -6.39
CA PRO A 143 34.91 -7.84 -6.51
C PRO A 143 35.22 -8.42 -5.14
N ILE A 144 34.61 -9.56 -4.80
CA ILE A 144 34.81 -10.24 -3.51
C ILE A 144 36.15 -10.97 -3.49
N TRP A 145 37.01 -10.66 -2.52
CA TRP A 145 38.40 -11.17 -2.44
C TRP A 145 38.63 -12.32 -1.44
N ALA A 146 37.65 -12.61 -0.59
CA ALA A 146 37.70 -13.69 0.40
C ALA A 146 36.29 -14.25 0.64
N SER A 147 36.21 -15.47 1.18
CA SER A 147 34.92 -16.08 1.53
C SER A 147 34.60 -15.98 3.02
N GLU A 148 35.61 -15.84 3.87
CA GLU A 148 35.44 -15.62 5.32
C GLU A 148 34.99 -14.19 5.60
N LEU A 149 33.89 -14.01 6.32
CA LEU A 149 33.38 -12.67 6.65
C LEU A 149 34.38 -11.88 7.50
N ALA A 150 35.12 -12.52 8.39
CA ALA A 150 36.19 -11.87 9.15
C ALA A 150 37.30 -11.33 8.25
N ALA A 151 37.67 -12.06 7.18
CA ALA A 151 38.67 -11.62 6.22
C ALA A 151 38.17 -10.47 5.32
N LEU A 152 36.87 -10.47 4.98
CA LEU A 152 36.22 -9.36 4.27
C LEU A 152 36.08 -8.11 5.14
N MET A 153 35.86 -8.27 6.44
CA MET A 153 35.70 -7.15 7.36
C MET A 153 37.03 -6.50 7.75
N LYS A 154 38.09 -7.30 7.93
CA LYS A 154 39.42 -6.85 8.39
C LYS A 154 39.99 -5.60 7.69
N PRO A 155 39.91 -5.43 6.35
CA PRO A 155 40.46 -4.23 5.71
C PRO A 155 39.56 -2.99 5.84
N GLN A 156 38.25 -3.17 6.07
CA GLN A 156 37.26 -2.08 6.07
C GLN A 156 36.73 -1.71 7.46
N GLY A 157 36.89 -2.57 8.46
CA GLY A 157 36.48 -2.36 9.85
C GLY A 157 37.66 -2.28 10.80
N LYS A 158 37.49 -1.55 11.92
CA LYS A 158 38.52 -1.35 12.95
C LYS A 158 38.60 -2.48 13.97
N TYR A 159 37.51 -3.21 14.17
CA TYR A 159 37.31 -4.08 15.33
C TYR A 159 37.45 -5.58 14.99
N PRO A 160 37.68 -6.45 15.98
CA PRO A 160 37.79 -7.89 15.71
C PRO A 160 36.42 -8.55 15.52
N CYS A 161 36.42 -9.70 14.83
CA CYS A 161 35.24 -10.55 14.69
C CYS A 161 35.28 -11.74 15.64
N MET A 162 34.16 -12.04 16.27
CA MET A 162 33.87 -13.29 16.99
C MET A 162 32.95 -14.16 16.13
N ILE A 163 33.31 -15.43 15.90
CA ILE A 163 32.46 -16.38 15.18
C ILE A 163 31.63 -17.17 16.20
N ILE A 164 30.32 -17.23 15.99
CA ILE A 164 29.41 -18.11 16.73
C ILE A 164 28.99 -19.22 15.77
N GLY A 165 29.77 -20.30 15.78
CA GLY A 165 29.52 -21.49 14.97
C GLY A 165 28.34 -22.32 15.47
N GLU A 166 28.01 -23.37 14.73
CA GLU A 166 26.88 -24.28 15.03
C GLU A 166 26.90 -24.84 16.46
N GLU A 167 28.07 -25.25 16.97
CA GLU A 167 28.20 -25.81 18.33
C GLU A 167 27.74 -24.80 19.39
N LEU A 168 28.26 -23.57 19.37
CA LEU A 168 27.89 -22.54 20.33
C LEU A 168 26.45 -22.06 20.13
N LEU A 169 25.97 -21.97 18.88
CA LEU A 169 24.59 -21.55 18.61
C LEU A 169 23.55 -22.58 19.07
N SER A 170 23.95 -23.86 19.21
CA SER A 170 23.11 -24.92 19.78
C SER A 170 22.97 -24.86 21.31
N CYS A 171 23.77 -24.03 21.98
CA CYS A 171 23.73 -23.84 23.43
C CYS A 171 22.55 -22.96 23.89
N SER A 172 22.38 -22.86 25.22
CA SER A 172 21.42 -21.93 25.82
C SER A 172 21.83 -20.47 25.61
N GLU A 173 20.88 -19.56 25.70
CA GLU A 173 21.13 -18.12 25.56
C GLU A 173 22.18 -17.64 26.57
N GLU A 174 22.12 -18.12 27.82
CA GLU A 174 23.05 -17.74 28.88
C GLU A 174 24.50 -18.13 28.55
N MET A 175 24.70 -19.33 27.99
CA MET A 175 26.03 -19.79 27.59
C MET A 175 26.59 -18.97 26.43
N ILE A 176 25.77 -18.64 25.44
CA ILE A 176 26.18 -17.78 24.32
C ILE A 176 26.58 -16.40 24.84
N MET A 177 25.76 -15.81 25.69
CA MET A 177 26.01 -14.47 26.27
C MET A 177 27.22 -14.44 27.20
N GLU A 178 27.53 -15.54 27.90
CA GLU A 178 28.75 -15.65 28.69
C GLU A 178 30.01 -15.60 27.81
N GLU A 179 30.02 -16.29 26.67
CA GLU A 179 31.14 -16.23 25.72
C GLU A 179 31.27 -14.86 25.07
N VAL A 180 30.15 -14.21 24.72
CA VAL A 180 30.13 -12.82 24.23
C VAL A 180 30.72 -11.87 25.27
N LYS A 181 30.39 -12.07 26.56
CA LYS A 181 30.92 -11.27 27.66
C LYS A 181 32.43 -11.49 27.85
N LYS A 182 32.92 -12.73 27.77
CA LYS A 182 34.38 -13.01 27.81
C LYS A 182 35.12 -12.32 26.66
N PHE A 183 34.50 -12.30 25.48
CA PHE A 183 35.08 -11.61 24.32
C PHE A 183 35.14 -10.09 24.53
N SER A 184 34.15 -9.49 25.19
CA SER A 184 34.10 -8.04 25.45
C SER A 184 35.11 -7.55 26.49
N GLU A 185 35.64 -8.42 27.36
CA GLU A 185 36.66 -8.05 28.36
C GLU A 185 37.93 -7.46 27.74
N ASN A 186 38.27 -7.86 26.52
CA ASN A 186 39.45 -7.40 25.79
C ASN A 186 39.12 -6.46 24.61
N ASN A 187 37.84 -6.22 24.33
CA ASN A 187 37.40 -5.54 23.12
C ASN A 187 36.25 -4.57 23.44
N SER A 188 36.52 -3.26 23.34
CA SER A 188 35.50 -2.23 23.56
C SER A 188 34.38 -2.25 22.51
N HIS A 189 34.74 -2.60 21.28
CA HIS A 189 33.81 -2.87 20.19
C HIS A 189 34.24 -4.13 19.44
N PHE A 190 33.30 -4.92 18.93
CA PHE A 190 33.57 -6.09 18.09
C PHE A 190 32.36 -6.47 17.23
N TYR A 191 32.57 -7.35 16.26
CA TYR A 191 31.52 -7.88 15.42
C TYR A 191 31.26 -9.35 15.72
N ILE A 192 30.01 -9.78 15.69
CA ILE A 192 29.63 -11.19 15.87
C ILE A 192 29.18 -11.75 14.52
N ILE A 193 29.79 -12.85 14.08
CA ILE A 193 29.42 -13.58 12.86
C ILE A 193 28.73 -14.88 13.29
N PRO A 194 27.39 -14.92 13.33
CA PRO A 194 26.68 -16.15 13.63
C PRO A 194 26.57 -17.02 12.38
N ASP A 195 26.73 -18.33 12.57
CA ASP A 195 26.33 -19.29 11.56
C ASP A 195 24.82 -19.24 11.35
N TYR A 196 24.41 -19.15 10.09
CA TYR A 196 23.01 -19.12 9.73
C TYR A 196 22.82 -19.83 8.40
N THR A 197 22.52 -21.11 8.54
CA THR A 197 22.32 -22.09 7.46
C THR A 197 20.88 -22.63 7.42
N THR A 198 20.18 -22.58 8.56
CA THR A 198 18.80 -23.07 8.70
C THR A 198 17.92 -22.03 9.38
N ASP A 199 16.61 -22.11 9.13
CA ASP A 199 15.60 -21.22 9.71
C ASP A 199 15.62 -21.24 11.26
N ASN A 200 15.83 -22.43 11.86
CA ASN A 200 15.93 -22.59 13.31
C ASN A 200 17.12 -21.81 13.91
N GLN A 201 18.24 -21.74 13.17
CA GLN A 201 19.37 -20.89 13.58
C GLN A 201 18.99 -19.41 13.50
N GLY A 202 18.24 -19.00 12.46
CA GLY A 202 17.72 -17.63 12.33
C GLY A 202 16.84 -17.22 13.51
N GLN A 203 15.93 -18.11 13.92
CA GLN A 203 15.11 -17.91 15.11
C GLN A 203 15.98 -17.78 16.37
N LYS A 204 16.94 -18.68 16.58
CA LYS A 204 17.83 -18.63 17.74
C LYS A 204 18.66 -17.34 17.80
N ILE A 205 19.18 -16.87 16.66
CA ILE A 205 19.93 -15.59 16.60
C ILE A 205 19.01 -14.43 16.99
N ALA A 206 17.77 -14.40 16.49
CA ALA A 206 16.79 -13.38 16.86
C ALA A 206 16.39 -13.47 18.34
N GLU A 207 16.28 -14.66 18.93
CA GLU A 207 16.01 -14.84 20.36
C GLU A 207 17.14 -14.24 21.23
N VAL A 208 18.40 -14.56 20.93
CA VAL A 208 19.56 -14.13 21.73
C VAL A 208 19.90 -12.65 21.53
N PHE A 209 19.89 -12.19 20.28
CA PHE A 209 20.41 -10.85 19.92
C PHE A 209 19.31 -9.88 19.47
N GLY A 210 18.05 -10.31 19.40
CA GLY A 210 16.97 -9.52 18.79
C GLY A 210 16.59 -8.24 19.53
N LYS A 211 17.08 -8.04 20.76
CA LYS A 211 16.87 -6.82 21.56
C LYS A 211 18.05 -5.86 21.52
N GLU A 212 19.11 -6.17 20.78
CA GLU A 212 20.27 -5.29 20.66
C GLU A 212 19.91 -3.97 19.98
N ARG A 213 20.51 -2.88 20.43
CA ARG A 213 20.20 -1.54 19.94
C ARG A 213 20.54 -1.34 18.47
N LEU A 214 21.59 -2.00 17.98
CA LEU A 214 21.99 -2.00 16.57
C LEU A 214 22.24 -3.44 16.12
N LEU A 215 21.58 -3.84 15.05
CA LEU A 215 21.80 -5.09 14.34
C LEU A 215 22.19 -4.82 12.90
N THR A 216 23.02 -5.67 12.29
CA THR A 216 23.39 -5.52 10.89
C THR A 216 23.39 -6.85 10.13
N GLY A 217 23.06 -6.79 8.84
CA GLY A 217 22.93 -8.00 8.03
C GLY A 217 22.13 -7.84 6.74
N GLY A 218 21.74 -8.98 6.19
CA GLY A 218 20.81 -9.12 5.06
C GLY A 218 19.36 -9.25 5.53
N SER A 219 18.42 -9.47 4.62
CA SER A 219 17.00 -9.46 4.98
C SER A 219 16.53 -10.71 5.75
N GLY A 220 17.31 -11.80 5.75
CA GLY A 220 16.86 -13.10 6.27
C GLY A 220 16.45 -13.07 7.74
N ILE A 221 17.26 -12.42 8.58
CA ILE A 221 16.97 -12.34 10.02
C ILE A 221 15.78 -11.41 10.35
N LEU A 222 15.44 -10.47 9.46
CA LEU A 222 14.36 -9.51 9.71
C LEU A 222 13.01 -10.19 9.86
N GLU A 223 12.81 -11.34 9.21
CA GLU A 223 11.60 -12.15 9.39
C GLU A 223 11.44 -12.59 10.84
N HIS A 224 12.51 -13.09 11.46
CA HIS A 224 12.48 -13.57 12.85
C HIS A 224 12.43 -12.41 13.85
N LEU A 225 13.10 -11.29 13.55
CA LEU A 225 13.04 -10.08 14.39
C LEU A 225 11.64 -9.48 14.41
N ALA A 226 11.00 -9.33 13.24
CA ALA A 226 9.66 -8.76 13.14
C ALA A 226 8.60 -9.59 13.88
N ALA A 227 8.76 -10.91 13.93
CA ALA A 227 7.84 -11.80 14.64
C ALA A 227 7.71 -11.46 16.14
N GLN A 228 8.78 -10.94 16.77
CA GLN A 228 8.78 -10.57 18.19
C GLN A 228 7.89 -9.35 18.49
N TYR A 229 7.72 -8.46 17.52
CA TYR A 229 6.96 -7.21 17.67
C TYR A 229 5.48 -7.35 17.28
N ARG A 230 5.06 -8.54 16.84
CA ARG A 230 3.71 -8.77 16.31
C ARG A 230 2.62 -8.57 17.37
N GLU A 231 2.85 -9.04 18.60
CA GLU A 231 1.89 -8.92 19.69
C GLU A 231 1.85 -7.50 20.26
N GLU A 232 3.00 -6.84 20.36
CA GLU A 232 3.15 -5.50 20.95
C GLU A 232 2.44 -4.42 20.13
N TYR A 233 2.49 -4.50 18.80
CA TYR A 233 1.92 -3.48 17.92
C TYR A 233 0.50 -3.81 17.43
N GLU A 234 -0.29 -4.56 18.24
CA GLU A 234 -1.70 -4.98 17.99
C GLU A 234 -2.04 -5.01 16.49
N CYS A 235 -1.43 -5.95 15.77
CA CYS A 235 -1.66 -6.13 14.33
C CYS A 235 -3.04 -6.80 14.05
N GLN A 236 -4.07 -6.43 14.81
CA GLN A 236 -5.45 -6.89 14.63
C GLN A 236 -6.07 -6.18 13.43
N GLY A 237 -5.80 -6.69 12.22
CA GLY A 237 -6.71 -6.78 11.07
C GLY A 237 -7.41 -5.55 10.49
N GLU A 238 -7.44 -4.39 11.15
CA GLU A 238 -8.31 -3.26 10.80
C GLU A 238 -7.58 -2.16 9.99
N ASN A 239 -6.24 -2.19 9.89
CA ASN A 239 -5.46 -1.13 9.25
C ASN A 239 -4.41 -1.59 8.21
N ILE A 240 -4.43 -2.86 7.77
CA ILE A 240 -3.57 -3.29 6.65
C ILE A 240 -4.29 -2.96 5.35
N LEU A 241 -3.77 -1.97 4.63
CA LEU A 241 -4.29 -1.62 3.32
C LEU A 241 -4.20 -2.84 2.37
N PRO A 242 -5.26 -3.13 1.61
CA PRO A 242 -5.22 -4.26 0.68
C PRO A 242 -4.13 -4.04 -0.36
N THR A 243 -3.48 -5.11 -0.81
CA THR A 243 -2.53 -5.09 -1.93
C THR A 243 -3.19 -4.78 -3.28
N TRP A 244 -4.52 -4.80 -3.32
CA TRP A 244 -5.31 -4.46 -4.49
C TRP A 244 -5.90 -3.04 -4.42
N THR A 245 -6.27 -2.50 -5.58
CA THR A 245 -7.06 -1.27 -5.74
C THR A 245 -7.95 -1.38 -6.98
N GLU A 246 -9.01 -0.58 -7.02
CA GLU A 246 -9.83 -0.41 -8.22
C GLU A 246 -9.11 0.46 -9.26
N GLY A 247 -9.43 0.27 -10.53
CA GLY A 247 -8.91 1.11 -11.62
C GLY A 247 -7.96 0.38 -12.56
N LYS A 248 -7.47 1.14 -13.55
CA LYS A 248 -6.69 0.60 -14.67
C LYS A 248 -5.25 0.31 -14.27
N GLY A 249 -4.67 -0.66 -14.96
CA GLY A 249 -3.29 -1.10 -14.75
C GLY A 249 -2.40 -0.85 -15.96
N ILE A 250 -1.16 -0.44 -15.70
CA ILE A 250 -0.11 -0.30 -16.71
C ILE A 250 1.21 -0.85 -16.17
N ALA A 251 1.98 -1.49 -17.05
CA ALA A 251 3.33 -1.96 -16.76
C ALA A 251 4.35 -1.24 -17.65
N LEU A 252 5.45 -0.79 -17.07
CA LEU A 252 6.51 -0.02 -17.71
C LEU A 252 7.86 -0.71 -17.48
N SER A 253 8.54 -1.13 -18.53
CA SER A 253 9.76 -1.94 -18.42
C SER A 253 10.88 -1.43 -19.30
N GLY A 254 11.85 -0.69 -18.73
CA GLY A 254 13.07 -0.31 -19.44
C GLY A 254 14.17 -1.37 -19.38
N SER A 255 14.10 -2.30 -18.42
CA SER A 255 15.15 -3.31 -18.22
C SER A 255 15.27 -4.31 -19.38
N CYS A 256 16.51 -4.60 -19.74
CA CYS A 256 16.92 -5.57 -20.76
C CYS A 256 17.63 -6.80 -20.17
N SER A 257 17.49 -7.04 -18.86
CA SER A 257 18.08 -8.19 -18.17
C SER A 257 17.49 -9.51 -18.67
N THR A 258 18.20 -10.62 -18.47
CA THR A 258 17.76 -11.94 -18.91
C THR A 258 16.38 -12.32 -18.35
N ALA A 259 16.11 -12.04 -17.06
CA ALA A 259 14.81 -12.31 -16.46
C ALA A 259 13.71 -11.41 -17.04
N THR A 260 13.98 -10.11 -17.23
CA THR A 260 13.00 -9.17 -17.78
C THR A 260 12.67 -9.52 -19.24
N CYS A 261 13.65 -9.95 -20.04
CA CYS A 261 13.43 -10.45 -21.40
C CYS A 261 12.45 -11.63 -21.43
N ARG A 262 12.58 -12.60 -20.53
CA ARG A 262 11.64 -13.73 -20.43
C ARG A 262 10.24 -13.26 -20.00
N GLN A 263 10.17 -12.38 -19.00
CA GLN A 263 8.91 -11.81 -18.49
C GLN A 263 8.15 -11.02 -19.56
N CYS A 264 8.82 -10.16 -20.32
CA CYS A 264 8.21 -9.41 -21.42
C CYS A 264 7.69 -10.34 -22.51
N ARG A 265 8.44 -11.39 -22.87
CA ARG A 265 8.02 -12.41 -23.85
C ARG A 265 6.79 -13.17 -23.37
N ALA A 266 6.80 -13.67 -22.14
CA ALA A 266 5.67 -14.42 -21.57
C ALA A 266 4.40 -13.56 -21.51
N TYR A 267 4.49 -12.29 -21.11
CA TYR A 267 3.32 -11.42 -21.02
C TYR A 267 2.70 -11.12 -22.39
N ARG A 268 3.52 -10.80 -23.40
CA ARG A 268 3.05 -10.41 -24.75
C ARG A 268 2.44 -11.56 -25.57
N GLU A 269 2.58 -12.81 -25.14
CA GLU A 269 1.97 -13.95 -25.83
C GLU A 269 0.44 -13.85 -25.82
N ASN A 270 -0.14 -13.34 -24.73
CA ASN A 270 -1.59 -13.33 -24.53
C ASN A 270 -2.16 -11.95 -24.15
N ASN A 271 -1.31 -10.95 -23.92
CA ASN A 271 -1.71 -9.62 -23.46
C ASN A 271 -1.16 -8.51 -24.35
N PRO A 272 -1.83 -7.35 -24.43
CA PRO A 272 -1.34 -6.26 -25.25
C PRO A 272 -0.05 -5.68 -24.68
N ALA A 273 0.93 -5.53 -25.57
CA ALA A 273 2.24 -4.98 -25.23
C ALA A 273 2.77 -4.11 -26.37
N ILE A 274 3.44 -3.01 -26.02
CA ILE A 274 4.02 -2.06 -26.97
C ILE A 274 5.53 -2.02 -26.74
N ALA A 275 6.30 -2.33 -27.80
CA ALA A 275 7.75 -2.21 -27.79
C ALA A 275 8.18 -0.76 -28.03
N VAL A 276 9.08 -0.25 -27.20
CA VAL A 276 9.70 1.07 -27.33
C VAL A 276 11.09 0.91 -27.94
N TYR A 277 11.31 1.50 -29.10
CA TYR A 277 12.60 1.49 -29.80
C TYR A 277 13.33 2.80 -29.50
N PRO A 278 14.41 2.79 -28.68
CA PRO A 278 15.14 4.03 -28.36
C PRO A 278 15.63 4.79 -29.59
N SER A 279 16.02 4.08 -30.66
CA SER A 279 16.43 4.67 -31.94
C SER A 279 15.30 5.37 -32.70
N GLU A 280 14.05 4.98 -32.50
CA GLU A 280 12.87 5.67 -33.05
C GLU A 280 12.49 6.86 -32.17
N GLY A 281 12.63 6.73 -30.85
CA GLY A 281 12.47 7.83 -29.90
C GLY A 281 13.44 8.99 -30.17
N LEU A 282 14.73 8.68 -30.39
CA LEU A 282 15.76 9.68 -30.75
C LEU A 282 15.46 10.39 -32.08
N ARG A 283 14.78 9.72 -33.02
CA ARG A 283 14.36 10.30 -34.31
C ARG A 283 13.02 11.03 -34.22
N GLY A 284 12.34 11.00 -33.08
CA GLY A 284 11.00 11.56 -32.90
C GLY A 284 9.88 10.81 -33.66
N VAL A 285 10.15 9.59 -34.12
CA VAL A 285 9.18 8.77 -34.86
C VAL A 285 8.20 8.10 -33.89
N GLN A 286 8.74 7.51 -32.82
CA GLN A 286 7.95 6.93 -31.74
C GLN A 286 7.96 7.91 -30.57
N THR A 287 6.83 8.57 -30.34
CA THR A 287 6.64 9.54 -29.26
C THR A 287 5.76 8.95 -28.16
N THR A 288 5.86 9.51 -26.95
CA THR A 288 4.96 9.20 -25.82
C THR A 288 3.48 9.31 -26.22
N GLU A 289 3.13 10.33 -27.01
CA GLU A 289 1.75 10.57 -27.46
C GLU A 289 1.27 9.48 -28.43
N ASN A 290 2.11 9.04 -29.36
CA ASN A 290 1.77 7.96 -30.29
C ASN A 290 1.58 6.64 -29.55
N ILE A 291 2.44 6.33 -28.57
CA ILE A 291 2.30 5.14 -27.72
C ILE A 291 0.99 5.22 -26.91
N TRP A 292 0.70 6.38 -26.31
CA TRP A 292 -0.52 6.57 -25.53
C TRP A 292 -1.79 6.40 -26.36
N ASN A 293 -1.81 6.93 -27.58
CA ASN A 293 -2.93 6.77 -28.50
C ASN A 293 -3.19 5.30 -28.86
N GLU A 294 -2.17 4.45 -28.93
CA GLU A 294 -2.36 2.99 -29.10
C GLU A 294 -3.00 2.35 -27.86
N ILE A 295 -2.62 2.77 -26.65
CA ILE A 295 -3.24 2.29 -25.40
C ILE A 295 -4.73 2.66 -25.37
N LEU A 296 -5.07 3.88 -25.77
CA LEU A 296 -6.46 4.38 -25.79
C LEU A 296 -7.38 3.64 -26.76
N LYS A 297 -6.85 2.88 -27.73
CA LYS A 297 -7.68 2.02 -28.59
C LYS A 297 -8.30 0.85 -27.83
N ASN A 298 -7.69 0.42 -26.72
CA ASN A 298 -8.16 -0.70 -25.90
C ASN A 298 -8.05 -0.35 -24.40
N PRO A 299 -8.80 0.65 -23.92
CA PRO A 299 -8.58 1.27 -22.61
C PRO A 299 -8.89 0.36 -21.41
N ASP A 300 -9.57 -0.77 -21.64
CA ASP A 300 -9.93 -1.77 -20.61
C ASP A 300 -8.87 -2.87 -20.43
N LYS A 301 -7.82 -2.85 -21.27
CA LYS A 301 -6.73 -3.83 -21.19
C LYS A 301 -5.57 -3.30 -20.38
N GLU A 302 -4.89 -4.21 -19.70
CA GLU A 302 -3.64 -3.94 -19.00
C GLU A 302 -2.50 -4.04 -20.02
N PHE A 303 -1.81 -2.92 -20.25
CA PHE A 303 -0.73 -2.85 -21.24
C PHE A 303 0.64 -2.99 -20.58
N LEU A 304 1.53 -3.74 -21.23
CA LEU A 304 2.97 -3.71 -20.97
C LEU A 304 3.68 -2.85 -22.02
N ILE A 305 4.29 -1.75 -21.59
CA ILE A 305 5.17 -0.93 -22.42
C ILE A 305 6.60 -1.29 -22.03
N TYR A 306 7.40 -1.72 -22.99
CA TYR A 306 8.70 -2.29 -22.70
C TYR A 306 9.77 -1.90 -23.72
N SER A 307 11.03 -1.84 -23.31
CA SER A 307 12.15 -1.64 -24.23
C SER A 307 12.21 -2.76 -25.26
N ALA A 308 12.27 -2.41 -26.55
CA ALA A 308 12.37 -3.37 -27.65
C ALA A 308 13.55 -4.33 -27.47
N GLY A 309 14.63 -3.90 -26.80
CA GLY A 309 15.80 -4.69 -26.46
C GLY A 309 15.51 -5.95 -25.63
N ALA A 310 14.36 -6.03 -24.97
CA ALA A 310 13.93 -7.22 -24.25
C ALA A 310 13.52 -8.37 -25.19
N THR A 311 13.01 -8.06 -26.38
CA THR A 311 12.55 -9.05 -27.36
C THR A 311 13.37 -9.07 -28.64
N ASP A 312 14.03 -7.97 -28.97
CA ASP A 312 14.90 -7.80 -30.14
C ASP A 312 16.29 -7.33 -29.67
N PRO A 313 17.22 -8.27 -29.42
CA PRO A 313 18.57 -7.93 -28.97
C PRO A 313 19.34 -7.00 -29.91
N GLU A 314 19.02 -6.99 -31.22
CA GLU A 314 19.68 -6.14 -32.21
C GLU A 314 19.36 -4.66 -31.99
N SER A 315 18.19 -4.35 -31.43
CA SER A 315 17.80 -2.98 -31.06
C SER A 315 18.66 -2.36 -29.95
N ARG A 316 19.57 -3.14 -29.34
CA ARG A 316 20.54 -2.68 -28.33
C ARG A 316 21.94 -2.42 -28.91
N LYS A 317 22.13 -2.58 -30.22
CA LYS A 317 23.41 -2.30 -30.87
C LYS A 317 23.53 -0.81 -31.16
N TYR A 318 24.46 -0.17 -30.47
CA TYR A 318 24.80 1.24 -30.65
C TYR A 318 26.21 1.35 -31.26
N ALA A 319 26.45 2.40 -32.04
CA ALA A 319 27.73 2.64 -32.68
C ALA A 319 28.83 3.01 -31.67
N ASP A 320 28.45 3.68 -30.58
CA ASP A 320 29.35 4.12 -29.51
C ASP A 320 28.62 4.28 -28.16
N GLU A 321 29.38 4.58 -27.10
CA GLU A 321 28.87 4.80 -25.74
C GLU A 321 27.96 6.03 -25.63
N SER A 322 28.20 7.08 -26.42
CA SER A 322 27.37 8.29 -26.40
C SER A 322 25.96 8.01 -26.92
N GLN A 323 25.85 7.20 -27.98
CA GLN A 323 24.56 6.78 -28.51
C GLN A 323 23.85 5.82 -27.55
N ALA A 324 24.58 4.93 -26.87
CA ALA A 324 24.02 4.05 -25.85
C ALA A 324 23.45 4.85 -24.65
N ALA A 325 24.18 5.87 -24.20
CA ALA A 325 23.73 6.77 -23.13
C ALA A 325 22.46 7.53 -23.53
N ALA A 326 22.45 8.14 -24.71
CA ALA A 326 21.27 8.85 -25.23
C ALA A 326 20.04 7.92 -25.38
N ALA A 327 20.27 6.65 -25.77
CA ALA A 327 19.23 5.64 -25.86
C ALA A 327 18.66 5.23 -24.49
N SER A 328 19.50 5.16 -23.44
CA SER A 328 19.03 4.94 -22.07
C SER A 328 18.20 6.13 -21.58
N GLU A 329 18.71 7.35 -21.78
CA GLU A 329 18.05 8.58 -21.34
C GLU A 329 16.67 8.76 -21.98
N ILE A 330 16.55 8.57 -23.30
CA ILE A 330 15.26 8.69 -23.99
C ILE A 330 14.27 7.61 -23.53
N LEU A 331 14.75 6.39 -23.23
CA LEU A 331 13.92 5.30 -22.76
C LEU A 331 13.39 5.59 -21.35
N GLU A 332 14.26 6.02 -20.43
CA GLU A 332 13.88 6.43 -19.08
C GLU A 332 12.87 7.58 -19.10
N LYS A 333 13.13 8.61 -19.93
CA LYS A 333 12.22 9.73 -20.13
C LYS A 333 10.86 9.27 -20.64
N THR A 334 10.83 8.42 -21.67
CA THR A 334 9.58 7.90 -22.25
C THR A 334 8.77 7.12 -21.20
N MET A 335 9.40 6.25 -20.43
CA MET A 335 8.72 5.48 -19.38
C MET A 335 8.19 6.38 -18.26
N ALA A 336 8.97 7.38 -17.85
CA ALA A 336 8.55 8.35 -16.83
C ALA A 336 7.35 9.19 -17.29
N GLU A 337 7.38 9.69 -18.53
CA GLU A 337 6.27 10.45 -19.12
C GLU A 337 4.99 9.60 -19.25
N LEU A 338 5.12 8.34 -19.72
CA LEU A 338 3.99 7.40 -19.78
C LEU A 338 3.42 7.08 -18.41
N GLY A 339 4.28 6.88 -17.40
CA GLY A 339 3.85 6.65 -16.01
C GLY A 339 3.08 7.84 -15.45
N LYS A 340 3.58 9.06 -15.67
CA LYS A 340 2.89 10.28 -15.24
C LYS A 340 1.56 10.48 -15.96
N LYS A 341 1.53 10.27 -17.28
CA LYS A 341 0.31 10.38 -18.09
C LYS A 341 -0.74 9.35 -17.64
N ALA A 342 -0.33 8.12 -17.37
CA ALA A 342 -1.24 7.10 -16.84
C ALA A 342 -1.82 7.49 -15.48
N PHE A 343 -0.99 7.99 -14.58
CA PHE A 343 -1.45 8.48 -13.28
C PHE A 343 -2.46 9.64 -13.42
N ASP A 344 -2.18 10.60 -14.29
CA ASP A 344 -3.07 11.75 -14.55
C ASP A 344 -4.41 11.34 -15.17
N GLU A 345 -4.43 10.25 -15.94
CA GLU A 345 -5.63 9.65 -16.55
C GLU A 345 -6.33 8.63 -15.61
N GLY A 346 -5.94 8.58 -14.33
CA GLY A 346 -6.62 7.78 -13.30
C GLY A 346 -6.20 6.31 -13.25
N TYR A 347 -5.05 5.93 -13.82
CA TYR A 347 -4.48 4.60 -13.59
C TYR A 347 -4.00 4.50 -12.14
N THR A 348 -4.42 3.45 -11.47
CA THR A 348 -4.16 3.23 -10.04
C THR A 348 -3.17 2.10 -9.80
N ARG A 349 -2.87 1.27 -10.81
CA ARG A 349 -1.96 0.13 -10.70
C ARG A 349 -0.78 0.31 -11.65
N ILE A 350 0.40 0.63 -11.12
CA ILE A 350 1.59 0.99 -11.89
C ILE A 350 2.74 0.03 -11.57
N ILE A 351 3.02 -0.89 -12.49
CA ILE A 351 4.09 -1.89 -12.33
C ILE A 351 5.30 -1.43 -13.11
N VAL A 352 6.48 -1.39 -12.49
CA VAL A 352 7.71 -0.89 -13.13
C VAL A 352 8.83 -1.92 -13.03
N ALA A 353 9.54 -2.14 -14.12
CA ALA A 353 10.68 -3.06 -14.18
C ALA A 353 11.96 -2.38 -14.71
N GLY A 354 13.03 -2.47 -13.92
CA GLY A 354 14.33 -1.85 -14.15
C GLY A 354 14.64 -0.77 -13.11
N GLY A 355 15.86 -0.75 -12.58
CA GLY A 355 16.22 0.13 -11.46
C GLY A 355 16.14 1.61 -11.84
N GLU A 356 16.73 1.96 -12.97
CA GLU A 356 16.72 3.30 -13.56
C GLU A 356 15.29 3.71 -13.93
N THR A 357 14.53 2.80 -14.56
CA THR A 357 13.13 3.01 -14.91
C THR A 357 12.25 3.24 -13.68
N SER A 358 12.43 2.43 -12.62
CA SER A 358 11.72 2.59 -11.34
C SER A 358 12.04 3.93 -10.71
N GLY A 359 13.31 4.35 -10.71
CA GLY A 359 13.73 5.67 -10.23
C GLY A 359 13.06 6.82 -11.00
N ALA A 360 13.13 6.78 -12.33
CA ALA A 360 12.57 7.82 -13.19
C ALA A 360 11.04 7.94 -13.07
N VAL A 361 10.31 6.83 -13.07
CA VAL A 361 8.85 6.81 -12.93
C VAL A 361 8.43 7.31 -11.54
N THR A 362 9.08 6.83 -10.48
CA THR A 362 8.75 7.21 -9.10
C THR A 362 8.99 8.70 -8.86
N LEU A 363 10.09 9.24 -9.41
CA LEU A 363 10.39 10.67 -9.38
C LEU A 363 9.33 11.49 -10.13
N ALA A 364 8.93 11.06 -11.33
CA ALA A 364 7.92 11.76 -12.13
C ALA A 364 6.55 11.78 -11.46
N LEU A 365 6.21 10.73 -10.70
CA LEU A 365 4.97 10.64 -9.92
C LEU A 365 5.03 11.42 -8.59
N GLY A 366 6.23 11.81 -8.13
CA GLY A 366 6.40 12.52 -6.87
C GLY A 366 6.19 11.66 -5.63
N PHE A 367 6.42 10.35 -5.74
CA PHE A 367 6.32 9.43 -4.59
C PHE A 367 7.70 9.12 -4.04
N ASP A 368 7.89 9.28 -2.74
CA ASP A 368 9.14 8.99 -2.04
C ASP A 368 8.92 8.18 -0.75
N ALA A 369 7.66 7.95 -0.37
CA ALA A 369 7.25 7.22 0.82
C ALA A 369 6.17 6.18 0.50
N PHE A 370 6.32 4.97 1.03
CA PHE A 370 5.45 3.84 0.73
C PHE A 370 5.09 3.05 2.00
N ILE A 371 3.83 2.62 2.09
CA ILE A 371 3.40 1.52 2.95
C ILE A 371 3.64 0.22 2.17
N ILE A 372 4.19 -0.78 2.84
CA ILE A 372 4.53 -2.06 2.23
C ILE A 372 3.36 -3.05 2.36
N GLY A 373 2.92 -3.58 1.23
CA GLY A 373 1.98 -4.69 1.14
C GLY A 373 2.69 -6.04 0.91
N GLU A 374 1.88 -7.06 0.63
CA GLU A 374 2.37 -8.41 0.31
C GLU A 374 3.31 -8.46 -0.91
N SER A 375 4.15 -9.49 -0.94
CA SER A 375 5.14 -9.73 -2.00
C SER A 375 4.55 -10.40 -3.24
N ILE A 376 4.76 -9.78 -4.41
CA ILE A 376 4.47 -10.38 -5.72
C ILE A 376 5.50 -11.47 -6.05
N ALA A 377 6.76 -11.17 -5.73
CA ALA A 377 7.91 -12.07 -5.84
C ALA A 377 8.88 -11.78 -4.68
N PRO A 378 9.82 -12.70 -4.36
CA PRO A 378 10.84 -12.44 -3.35
C PRO A 378 11.55 -11.11 -3.61
N GLY A 379 11.55 -10.21 -2.62
CA GLY A 379 12.14 -8.86 -2.72
C GLY A 379 11.35 -7.83 -3.54
N VAL A 380 10.15 -8.17 -4.01
CA VAL A 380 9.29 -7.26 -4.80
C VAL A 380 7.88 -7.18 -4.17
N PRO A 381 7.71 -6.37 -3.11
CA PRO A 381 6.41 -6.07 -2.53
C PRO A 381 5.55 -5.16 -3.39
N VAL A 382 4.24 -5.22 -3.15
CA VAL A 382 3.33 -4.13 -3.53
C VAL A 382 3.63 -2.92 -2.66
N LEU A 383 3.86 -1.77 -3.30
CA LEU A 383 4.11 -0.49 -2.65
C LEU A 383 2.85 0.38 -2.74
N ILE A 384 2.48 0.99 -1.63
CA ILE A 384 1.31 1.87 -1.53
C ILE A 384 1.81 3.26 -1.16
N PRO A 385 1.77 4.26 -2.05
CA PRO A 385 2.25 5.60 -1.75
C PRO A 385 1.58 6.17 -0.49
N LEU A 386 2.39 6.65 0.47
CA LEU A 386 1.90 7.07 1.79
C LEU A 386 0.83 8.17 1.69
N HIS A 387 1.06 9.12 0.77
CA HIS A 387 0.20 10.29 0.53
C HIS A 387 -0.87 10.07 -0.54
N ASN A 388 -0.89 8.89 -1.19
CA ASN A 388 -1.93 8.50 -2.14
C ASN A 388 -2.17 6.99 -2.11
N GLN A 389 -2.93 6.57 -1.09
CA GLN A 389 -3.19 5.17 -0.79
C GLN A 389 -4.17 4.49 -1.76
N ASN A 390 -4.64 5.18 -2.80
CA ASN A 390 -5.42 4.57 -3.88
C ASN A 390 -4.54 3.92 -4.96
N ILE A 391 -3.22 4.16 -4.92
CA ILE A 391 -2.28 3.62 -5.89
C ILE A 391 -1.64 2.32 -5.39
N ARG A 392 -1.43 1.36 -6.28
CA ARG A 392 -0.59 0.17 -6.08
C ARG A 392 0.55 0.21 -7.07
N MET A 393 1.76 0.15 -6.56
CA MET A 393 2.97 0.09 -7.36
C MET A 393 3.73 -1.20 -7.11
N ALA A 394 4.54 -1.60 -8.09
CA ALA A 394 5.54 -2.65 -7.90
C ALA A 394 6.82 -2.20 -8.59
N LEU A 395 7.94 -2.16 -7.86
CA LEU A 395 9.22 -1.75 -8.40
C LEU A 395 10.15 -2.95 -8.45
N LYS A 396 10.31 -3.53 -9.64
CA LYS A 396 11.05 -4.77 -9.86
C LYS A 396 12.44 -4.47 -10.41
N SER A 397 13.49 -4.87 -9.69
CA SER A 397 14.84 -4.88 -10.24
C SER A 397 14.97 -5.90 -11.40
N GLY A 398 15.97 -5.71 -12.26
CA GLY A 398 16.10 -6.43 -13.53
C GLY A 398 16.04 -7.96 -13.38
N ASN A 399 16.79 -8.57 -12.47
CA ASN A 399 16.91 -10.03 -12.39
C ASN A 399 15.89 -10.74 -11.48
N PHE A 400 14.92 -10.01 -10.95
CA PHE A 400 13.93 -10.53 -10.00
C PHE A 400 12.66 -11.02 -10.69
N GLY A 401 11.93 -11.91 -10.01
CA GLY A 401 10.63 -12.43 -10.42
C GLY A 401 10.69 -13.63 -11.37
N GLN A 402 9.58 -14.36 -11.42
CA GLN A 402 9.32 -15.48 -12.31
C GLN A 402 8.87 -14.97 -13.69
N ASP A 403 8.75 -15.86 -14.68
CA ASP A 403 8.39 -15.47 -16.05
C ASP A 403 6.96 -14.88 -16.15
N ASP A 404 6.04 -15.26 -15.25
CA ASP A 404 4.66 -14.74 -15.15
C ASP A 404 4.53 -13.44 -14.31
N PHE A 405 5.65 -12.79 -13.95
CA PHE A 405 5.67 -11.67 -13.00
C PHE A 405 4.64 -10.57 -13.30
N PHE A 406 4.54 -10.09 -14.55
CA PHE A 406 3.63 -8.99 -14.89
C PHE A 406 2.16 -9.37 -14.72
N SER A 407 1.76 -10.57 -15.17
CA SER A 407 0.39 -11.07 -14.99
C SER A 407 0.07 -11.20 -13.50
N ARG A 408 0.97 -11.82 -12.74
CA ARG A 408 0.82 -11.97 -11.29
C ARG A 408 0.70 -10.63 -10.57
N ALA A 409 1.52 -9.65 -10.95
CA ALA A 409 1.48 -8.31 -10.39
C ALA A 409 0.14 -7.62 -10.68
N PHE A 410 -0.39 -7.74 -11.91
CA PHE A 410 -1.70 -7.22 -12.23
C PHE A 410 -2.81 -7.93 -11.46
N ASP A 411 -2.80 -9.26 -11.41
CA ASP A 411 -3.80 -10.06 -10.70
C ASP A 411 -3.82 -9.75 -9.19
N MET A 412 -2.64 -9.62 -8.58
CA MET A 412 -2.49 -9.31 -7.15
C MET A 412 -2.94 -7.88 -6.81
N THR A 413 -2.67 -6.93 -7.71
CA THR A 413 -3.04 -5.52 -7.49
C THR A 413 -4.46 -5.19 -7.94
N LYS A 414 -5.14 -6.09 -8.65
CA LYS A 414 -6.51 -5.91 -9.11
C LYS A 414 -7.48 -6.28 -8.01
N ALA A 415 -8.48 -5.42 -7.79
CA ALA A 415 -9.59 -5.75 -6.89
C ALA A 415 -10.22 -7.09 -7.30
N GLN A 416 -10.14 -8.09 -6.42
CA GLN A 416 -10.92 -9.32 -6.59
C GLN A 416 -12.36 -9.05 -6.19
N GLU A 417 -13.31 -9.71 -6.86
CA GLU A 417 -14.75 -9.51 -6.62
C GLU A 417 -15.13 -9.70 -5.13
N THR A 418 -14.51 -10.67 -4.46
CA THR A 418 -14.69 -10.90 -3.01
C THR A 418 -14.15 -9.76 -2.15
N GLY A 419 -13.06 -9.09 -2.57
CA GLY A 419 -12.46 -7.97 -1.87
C GLY A 419 -13.30 -6.69 -1.95
N GLU A 420 -13.88 -6.41 -3.13
CA GLU A 420 -14.76 -5.24 -3.31
C GLU A 420 -16.02 -5.34 -2.45
N LEU A 421 -16.68 -6.52 -2.45
CA LEU A 421 -17.83 -6.74 -1.60
C LEU A 421 -17.47 -6.60 -0.12
N LYS A 422 -16.34 -7.17 0.31
CA LYS A 422 -15.88 -7.08 1.70
C LYS A 422 -15.65 -5.62 2.11
N ARG A 423 -15.06 -4.80 1.23
CA ARG A 423 -14.88 -3.37 1.46
C ARG A 423 -16.23 -2.66 1.62
N ARG A 424 -17.19 -2.87 0.71
CA ARG A 424 -18.52 -2.24 0.81
C ARG A 424 -19.24 -2.63 2.11
N LEU A 425 -19.12 -3.89 2.53
CA LEU A 425 -19.66 -4.35 3.81
C LEU A 425 -18.98 -3.67 5.00
N SER A 426 -17.65 -3.53 4.95
CA SER A 426 -16.87 -2.80 5.98
C SER A 426 -17.25 -1.32 6.05
N ASP A 427 -17.32 -0.63 4.91
CA ASP A 427 -17.77 0.77 4.81
C ASP A 427 -19.18 0.93 5.39
N ALA A 428 -20.09 0.02 5.06
CA ALA A 428 -21.46 0.03 5.59
C ALA A 428 -21.50 -0.16 7.12
N CYS A 429 -20.65 -1.04 7.68
CA CYS A 429 -20.52 -1.21 9.12
C CYS A 429 -19.97 0.05 9.80
N TRP A 430 -18.94 0.67 9.22
CA TRP A 430 -18.39 1.93 9.71
C TRP A 430 -19.40 3.07 9.66
N ILE A 431 -20.13 3.23 8.55
CA ILE A 431 -21.19 4.23 8.39
C ILE A 431 -22.27 4.03 9.46
N GLY A 432 -22.70 2.79 9.67
CA GLY A 432 -23.69 2.46 10.69
C GLY A 432 -23.24 2.90 12.08
N ARG A 433 -22.03 2.51 12.48
CA ARG A 433 -21.44 2.89 13.77
C ARG A 433 -21.31 4.40 13.91
N SER A 434 -20.79 5.08 12.90
CA SER A 434 -20.60 6.54 12.88
C SER A 434 -21.92 7.28 13.03
N LEU A 435 -22.97 6.91 12.28
CA LEU A 435 -24.30 7.53 12.38
C LEU A 435 -24.94 7.27 13.76
N PHE A 436 -24.72 6.09 14.34
CA PHE A 436 -25.19 5.77 15.69
C PHE A 436 -24.50 6.61 16.76
N GLU A 437 -23.16 6.67 16.75
CA GLU A 437 -22.35 7.47 17.69
C GLU A 437 -22.64 8.98 17.57
N ARG A 438 -23.02 9.45 16.38
CA ARG A 438 -23.45 10.83 16.11
C ARG A 438 -24.92 11.12 16.44
N ASN A 439 -25.62 10.17 17.06
CA ASN A 439 -27.05 10.28 17.42
C ASN A 439 -27.99 10.57 16.22
N LYS A 440 -27.64 10.09 15.02
CA LYS A 440 -28.51 10.21 13.83
C LYS A 440 -29.58 9.09 13.81
N THR A 441 -29.40 8.06 14.63
CA THR A 441 -30.34 6.97 14.81
C THR A 441 -30.19 6.36 16.20
N SER A 442 -31.20 5.62 16.67
CA SER A 442 -31.17 4.93 17.96
C SER A 442 -31.79 3.55 17.85
N GLY A 443 -31.26 2.58 18.61
CA GLY A 443 -31.73 1.20 18.56
C GLY A 443 -31.72 0.62 17.14
N SER A 444 -32.83 -0.02 16.74
CA SER A 444 -32.97 -0.73 15.48
C SER A 444 -33.87 -0.04 14.45
N SER A 445 -33.98 1.30 14.50
CA SER A 445 -34.93 2.03 13.65
C SER A 445 -34.40 2.28 12.24
N ALA A 446 -33.09 2.48 12.06
CA ALA A 446 -32.48 2.80 10.77
C ALA A 446 -32.25 1.58 9.87
N ASN A 447 -32.12 1.83 8.57
CA ASN A 447 -31.73 0.84 7.58
C ASN A 447 -30.88 1.46 6.46
N MET A 448 -30.04 0.63 5.86
CA MET A 448 -29.23 1.02 4.71
C MET A 448 -29.15 -0.13 3.70
N SER A 449 -28.97 0.22 2.44
CA SER A 449 -28.62 -0.74 1.41
C SER A 449 -27.61 -0.19 0.41
N PHE A 450 -26.98 -1.10 -0.31
CA PHE A 450 -26.13 -0.80 -1.47
C PHE A 450 -26.29 -1.87 -2.55
N LEU A 451 -26.03 -1.47 -3.80
CA LEU A 451 -25.93 -2.38 -4.93
C LEU A 451 -24.53 -3.00 -4.97
N TYR A 452 -24.46 -4.28 -5.30
CA TYR A 452 -23.21 -4.93 -5.69
C TYR A 452 -23.53 -5.95 -6.78
N LYS A 453 -23.03 -5.69 -7.99
CA LYS A 453 -23.47 -6.36 -9.23
C LYS A 453 -24.99 -6.26 -9.40
N ASP A 454 -25.66 -7.39 -9.62
CA ASP A 454 -27.11 -7.47 -9.82
C ASP A 454 -27.89 -7.70 -8.50
N ARG A 455 -27.23 -7.51 -7.35
CA ARG A 455 -27.79 -7.79 -6.02
C ARG A 455 -27.89 -6.53 -5.18
N VAL A 456 -28.86 -6.54 -4.26
CA VAL A 456 -29.06 -5.53 -3.23
C VAL A 456 -28.63 -6.13 -1.89
N TYR A 457 -27.70 -5.48 -1.22
CA TYR A 457 -27.31 -5.79 0.15
C TYR A 457 -28.03 -4.80 1.05
N ILE A 458 -28.90 -5.27 1.93
CA ILE A 458 -29.70 -4.43 2.83
C ILE A 458 -29.58 -4.93 4.26
N THR A 459 -29.54 -4.03 5.23
CA THR A 459 -29.54 -4.40 6.65
C THR A 459 -30.71 -5.33 6.99
N VAL A 460 -30.41 -6.38 7.77
CA VAL A 460 -31.40 -7.33 8.29
C VAL A 460 -32.40 -6.58 9.17
N GLY A 461 -33.68 -6.95 9.09
CA GLY A 461 -34.73 -6.31 9.89
C GLY A 461 -34.44 -6.41 11.39
N GLY A 462 -34.47 -5.27 12.09
CA GLY A 462 -34.19 -5.20 13.54
C GLY A 462 -32.70 -5.06 13.89
N SER A 463 -31.82 -4.88 12.90
CA SER A 463 -30.39 -4.61 13.16
C SER A 463 -30.18 -3.24 13.80
N CYS A 464 -29.23 -3.14 14.72
CA CYS A 464 -28.79 -1.87 15.32
C CYS A 464 -27.55 -1.36 14.59
N PHE A 465 -27.57 -0.09 14.17
CA PHE A 465 -26.46 0.54 13.44
C PHE A 465 -25.16 0.57 14.26
N GLY A 466 -25.25 0.68 15.58
CA GLY A 466 -24.09 0.68 16.48
C GLY A 466 -23.34 -0.65 16.59
N CYS A 467 -23.90 -1.76 16.09
CA CYS A 467 -23.28 -3.08 16.17
C CYS A 467 -23.40 -3.89 14.88
N LEU A 468 -23.41 -3.22 13.72
CA LEU A 468 -23.42 -3.91 12.43
C LEU A 468 -22.13 -4.69 12.22
N THR A 469 -22.29 -5.86 11.63
CA THR A 469 -21.22 -6.72 11.12
C THR A 469 -21.50 -7.08 9.66
N GLU A 470 -20.54 -7.68 8.96
CA GLU A 470 -20.75 -8.19 7.59
C GLU A 470 -21.95 -9.14 7.50
N ASP A 471 -22.25 -9.86 8.59
CA ASP A 471 -23.40 -10.76 8.70
C ASP A 471 -24.74 -10.06 8.93
N SER A 472 -24.75 -8.75 9.14
CA SER A 472 -25.95 -7.95 9.37
C SER A 472 -26.69 -7.57 8.08
N PHE A 473 -26.30 -8.13 6.92
CA PHE A 473 -26.89 -7.82 5.61
C PHE A 473 -27.63 -9.02 5.00
N ALA A 474 -28.90 -8.81 4.68
CA ALA A 474 -29.68 -9.65 3.79
C ALA A 474 -29.32 -9.33 2.33
N VAL A 475 -29.38 -10.35 1.47
CA VAL A 475 -29.07 -10.21 0.04
C VAL A 475 -30.33 -10.49 -0.75
N THR A 476 -30.72 -9.58 -1.64
CA THR A 476 -31.86 -9.75 -2.55
C THR A 476 -31.47 -9.52 -4.00
N ASP A 477 -32.29 -9.99 -4.93
CA ASP A 477 -32.28 -9.48 -6.30
C ASP A 477 -32.93 -8.07 -6.38
N ARG A 478 -32.94 -7.47 -7.57
CA ARG A 478 -33.56 -6.16 -7.83
C ARG A 478 -35.09 -6.13 -7.72
N ASN A 479 -35.74 -7.31 -7.62
CA ASN A 479 -37.18 -7.44 -7.41
C ASN A 479 -37.52 -7.65 -5.92
N GLY A 480 -36.51 -7.74 -5.05
CA GLY A 480 -36.67 -7.95 -3.61
C GLY A 480 -36.75 -9.43 -3.20
N ASN A 481 -36.48 -10.38 -4.09
CA ASN A 481 -36.43 -11.80 -3.72
C ASN A 481 -35.17 -12.10 -2.91
N VAL A 482 -35.32 -12.72 -1.73
CA VAL A 482 -34.21 -13.01 -0.81
C VAL A 482 -33.35 -14.17 -1.33
N LEU A 483 -32.03 -13.98 -1.36
CA LEU A 483 -31.05 -14.92 -1.91
C LEU A 483 -30.23 -15.65 -0.84
N ASN A 484 -30.09 -15.09 0.37
CA ASN A 484 -29.23 -15.65 1.43
C ASN A 484 -30.00 -16.11 2.68
N GLY A 485 -31.34 -16.21 2.61
CA GLY A 485 -32.19 -16.66 3.71
C GLY A 485 -32.33 -15.70 4.90
N LYS A 486 -31.65 -14.55 4.90
CA LYS A 486 -31.78 -13.53 5.95
C LYS A 486 -32.95 -12.61 5.64
N LYS A 487 -33.74 -12.26 6.66
CA LYS A 487 -34.93 -11.41 6.49
C LYS A 487 -34.52 -9.94 6.33
N PRO A 488 -34.74 -9.30 5.16
CA PRO A 488 -34.36 -7.91 4.95
C PRO A 488 -35.19 -6.95 5.82
N SER A 489 -34.75 -5.69 5.91
CA SER A 489 -35.59 -4.61 6.46
C SER A 489 -36.98 -4.62 5.81
N LYS A 490 -38.01 -4.34 6.62
CA LYS A 490 -39.38 -4.18 6.11
C LYS A 490 -39.49 -3.04 5.09
N GLU A 491 -38.54 -2.12 5.11
CA GLU A 491 -38.50 -0.93 4.26
C GLU A 491 -37.67 -1.10 2.99
N LEU A 492 -37.26 -2.33 2.66
CA LEU A 492 -36.64 -2.67 1.38
C LEU A 492 -37.35 -2.03 0.16
N PRO A 493 -38.70 -1.98 0.07
CA PRO A 493 -39.37 -1.34 -1.05
C PRO A 493 -39.01 0.14 -1.26
N LEU A 494 -38.68 0.90 -0.20
CA LEU A 494 -38.20 2.29 -0.33
C LEU A 494 -36.87 2.35 -1.09
N HIS A 495 -35.92 1.49 -0.72
CA HIS A 495 -34.62 1.43 -1.39
C HIS A 495 -34.75 0.97 -2.85
N LEU A 496 -35.57 -0.05 -3.11
CA LEU A 496 -35.81 -0.55 -4.48
C LEU A 496 -36.43 0.55 -5.37
N ALA A 497 -37.37 1.33 -4.85
CA ALA A 497 -37.96 2.46 -5.57
C ALA A 497 -36.90 3.49 -6.00
N MET A 498 -35.93 3.80 -5.11
CA MET A 498 -34.81 4.69 -5.46
C MET A 498 -33.93 4.10 -6.56
N TYR A 499 -33.52 2.83 -6.44
CA TYR A 499 -32.67 2.18 -7.46
C TYR A 499 -33.35 2.09 -8.83
N GLN A 500 -34.66 1.88 -8.87
CA GLN A 500 -35.43 1.78 -10.12
C GLN A 500 -35.57 3.15 -10.82
N LYS A 501 -35.75 4.23 -10.06
CA LYS A 501 -36.01 5.58 -10.60
C LYS A 501 -34.75 6.36 -10.95
N ALA A 502 -33.60 6.00 -10.36
CA ALA A 502 -32.36 6.76 -10.49
C ALA A 502 -31.57 6.54 -11.80
N GLU A 503 -32.10 5.80 -12.79
CA GLU A 503 -31.44 5.53 -14.08
C GLU A 503 -29.96 5.04 -13.95
N GLY A 504 -29.64 4.34 -12.85
CA GLY A 504 -28.29 3.83 -12.57
C GLY A 504 -27.35 4.76 -11.78
N LYS A 505 -27.78 5.96 -11.41
CA LYS A 505 -26.96 6.89 -10.60
C LYS A 505 -26.83 6.44 -9.14
N VAL A 506 -27.95 6.22 -8.47
CA VAL A 506 -27.97 5.80 -7.07
C VAL A 506 -27.48 4.36 -6.92
N GLN A 507 -26.41 4.16 -6.15
CA GLN A 507 -25.80 2.88 -5.83
C GLN A 507 -25.91 2.51 -4.34
N ALA A 508 -26.26 3.45 -3.48
CA ALA A 508 -26.55 3.21 -2.08
C ALA A 508 -27.66 4.10 -1.56
N VAL A 509 -28.39 3.63 -0.55
CA VAL A 509 -29.50 4.36 0.07
C VAL A 509 -29.46 4.16 1.58
N ILE A 510 -29.55 5.25 2.33
CA ILE A 510 -29.56 5.27 3.80
C ILE A 510 -30.85 5.95 4.28
N HIS A 511 -31.52 5.31 5.24
CA HIS A 511 -32.66 5.86 5.94
C HIS A 511 -32.42 5.81 7.45
N VAL A 512 -32.58 6.97 8.10
CA VAL A 512 -32.41 7.14 9.55
C VAL A 512 -33.52 8.00 10.12
N HIS A 513 -33.46 8.23 11.43
CA HIS A 513 -34.44 9.00 12.21
C HIS A 513 -33.74 10.18 12.88
N SER A 514 -32.98 10.95 12.10
CA SER A 514 -32.12 12.01 12.60
C SER A 514 -32.94 13.18 13.15
N PHE A 515 -32.49 13.74 14.27
CA PHE A 515 -33.31 14.58 15.14
C PHE A 515 -33.92 15.79 14.43
N TYR A 516 -33.11 16.60 13.75
CA TYR A 516 -33.61 17.82 13.12
C TYR A 516 -34.44 17.54 11.87
N SER A 517 -34.09 16.51 11.10
CA SER A 517 -34.92 16.07 9.97
C SER A 517 -36.29 15.60 10.42
N VAL A 518 -36.39 14.87 11.54
CA VAL A 518 -37.68 14.46 12.12
C VAL A 518 -38.46 15.66 12.64
N LEU A 519 -37.81 16.62 13.32
CA LEU A 519 -38.48 17.86 13.75
C LEU A 519 -39.04 18.63 12.55
N TRP A 520 -38.24 18.76 11.50
CA TRP A 520 -38.62 19.47 10.28
C TRP A 520 -39.76 18.75 9.54
N SER A 521 -39.74 17.42 9.50
CA SER A 521 -40.78 16.61 8.85
C SER A 521 -42.13 16.63 9.59
N CYS A 522 -42.16 17.06 10.86
CA CYS A 522 -43.38 17.25 11.63
C CYS A 522 -44.09 18.59 11.35
N LEU A 523 -43.46 19.51 10.59
CA LEU A 523 -44.01 20.83 10.31
C LEU A 523 -44.97 20.81 9.10
N PRO A 524 -45.94 21.74 9.06
CA PRO A 524 -46.78 21.90 7.87
C PRO A 524 -46.00 22.57 6.74
N HIS A 525 -45.84 21.87 5.62
CA HIS A 525 -45.13 22.33 4.40
C HIS A 525 -46.10 22.64 3.24
N LYS A 526 -47.18 23.38 3.53
CA LYS A 526 -48.29 23.57 2.58
C LYS A 526 -47.82 24.29 1.30
N GLY A 527 -47.88 23.60 0.17
CA GLY A 527 -47.52 24.14 -1.15
C GLY A 527 -46.02 24.18 -1.45
N GLU A 528 -45.18 23.66 -0.55
CA GLU A 528 -43.72 23.54 -0.72
C GLU A 528 -43.28 22.06 -0.79
N GLU A 529 -44.19 21.11 -1.04
CA GLU A 529 -43.92 19.67 -0.91
C GLU A 529 -42.86 19.12 -1.89
N ASP A 530 -42.57 19.86 -2.96
CA ASP A 530 -41.53 19.50 -3.93
C ASP A 530 -40.13 20.00 -3.54
N ASP A 531 -40.01 20.87 -2.52
CA ASP A 531 -38.73 21.30 -1.94
C ASP A 531 -38.93 21.89 -0.53
N VAL A 532 -38.85 21.03 0.50
CA VAL A 532 -39.24 21.41 1.87
C VAL A 532 -38.12 21.95 2.74
N ILE A 533 -36.85 21.83 2.34
CA ILE A 533 -35.72 22.37 3.10
C ILE A 533 -35.15 23.58 2.35
N PRO A 534 -35.27 24.80 2.88
CA PRO A 534 -34.74 25.98 2.21
C PRO A 534 -33.21 25.91 2.04
N ALA A 535 -32.72 26.29 0.86
CA ALA A 535 -31.29 26.36 0.56
C ALA A 535 -30.63 27.59 1.23
N TYR A 536 -30.28 27.47 2.52
CA TYR A 536 -29.48 28.46 3.23
C TYR A 536 -27.98 28.34 2.94
N THR A 537 -27.54 27.15 2.53
CA THR A 537 -26.18 26.86 2.07
C THR A 537 -26.23 26.36 0.62
N PRO A 538 -25.16 26.54 -0.18
CA PRO A 538 -25.14 26.02 -1.55
C PRO A 538 -25.07 24.48 -1.61
N TYR A 539 -24.61 23.83 -0.52
CA TYR A 539 -24.27 22.41 -0.53
C TYR A 539 -25.49 21.48 -0.60
N LEU A 540 -26.63 21.86 0.00
CA LEU A 540 -27.88 21.08 -0.12
C LEU A 540 -28.27 20.88 -1.59
N GLY A 541 -28.32 21.99 -2.35
CA GLY A 541 -28.68 21.95 -3.76
C GLY A 541 -27.64 21.24 -4.63
N MET A 542 -26.35 21.39 -4.32
CA MET A 542 -25.27 20.71 -5.04
C MET A 542 -25.28 19.18 -4.83
N LYS A 543 -25.63 18.72 -3.62
CA LYS A 543 -25.57 17.29 -3.25
C LYS A 543 -26.89 16.56 -3.49
N LEU A 544 -27.99 17.11 -2.98
CA LEU A 544 -29.30 16.44 -2.98
C LEU A 544 -30.26 17.01 -4.02
N GLY A 545 -30.00 18.22 -4.52
CA GLY A 545 -30.95 18.96 -5.33
C GLY A 545 -32.10 19.48 -4.45
N LYS A 546 -33.34 19.14 -4.83
CA LYS A 546 -34.53 19.45 -4.05
C LYS A 546 -34.84 18.33 -3.07
N VAL A 547 -35.30 18.67 -1.87
CA VAL A 547 -35.73 17.67 -0.88
C VAL A 547 -37.25 17.58 -0.87
N ARG A 548 -37.80 16.49 -1.41
CA ARG A 548 -39.26 16.32 -1.52
C ARG A 548 -39.85 15.72 -0.25
N LEU A 549 -41.05 16.16 0.12
CA LEU A 549 -41.81 15.59 1.24
C LEU A 549 -42.73 14.47 0.76
N VAL A 550 -42.68 13.36 1.48
CA VAL A 550 -43.56 12.20 1.29
C VAL A 550 -44.58 12.20 2.41
N SER A 551 -45.87 12.12 2.05
CA SER A 551 -46.98 12.15 3.00
C SER A 551 -46.85 11.05 4.04
N TYR A 552 -47.35 11.31 5.25
CA TYR A 552 -47.29 10.33 6.33
C TYR A 552 -48.19 9.14 6.03
N GLU A 553 -47.59 7.97 6.09
CA GLU A 553 -48.25 6.68 6.06
C GLU A 553 -47.57 5.78 7.11
N LYS A 554 -48.21 4.66 7.47
CA LYS A 554 -47.67 3.79 8.52
C LYS A 554 -46.33 3.17 8.07
N PRO A 555 -45.26 3.21 8.90
CA PRO A 555 -43.99 2.59 8.56
C PRO A 555 -44.14 1.11 8.19
N GLY A 556 -43.58 0.73 7.04
CA GLY A 556 -43.67 -0.62 6.49
C GLY A 556 -44.98 -0.96 5.77
N SER A 557 -45.87 -0.01 5.49
CA SER A 557 -47.15 -0.25 4.78
C SER A 557 -47.03 -0.08 3.26
N GLU A 558 -47.92 -0.72 2.52
CA GLU A 558 -47.96 -0.62 1.04
C GLU A 558 -48.29 0.81 0.58
N GLU A 559 -49.09 1.54 1.36
CA GLU A 559 -49.44 2.95 1.10
C GLU A 559 -48.21 3.84 1.15
N LEU A 560 -47.35 3.69 2.17
CA LEU A 560 -46.08 4.41 2.27
C LEU A 560 -45.20 4.15 1.04
N PHE A 561 -45.05 2.88 0.66
CA PHE A 561 -44.19 2.50 -0.46
C PHE A 561 -44.73 3.00 -1.81
N SER A 562 -46.05 3.02 -1.98
CA SER A 562 -46.72 3.52 -3.17
C SER A 562 -46.56 5.03 -3.29
N GLU A 563 -46.79 5.76 -2.21
CA GLU A 563 -46.62 7.22 -2.18
C GLU A 563 -45.16 7.63 -2.36
N PHE A 564 -44.23 6.93 -1.70
CA PHE A 564 -42.80 7.14 -1.90
C PHE A 564 -42.42 6.93 -3.37
N SER A 565 -42.76 5.78 -3.96
CA SER A 565 -42.46 5.47 -5.36
C SER A 565 -43.06 6.47 -6.36
N ARG A 566 -44.20 7.08 -6.03
CA ARG A 566 -44.84 8.13 -6.83
C ARG A 566 -44.08 9.46 -6.76
N ARG A 567 -43.52 9.79 -5.60
CA ARG A 567 -42.75 11.02 -5.33
C ARG A 567 -41.29 10.91 -5.76
N THR A 568 -40.72 9.71 -5.72
CA THR A 568 -39.32 9.42 -6.09
C THR A 568 -39.06 9.75 -7.55
N GLY A 569 -38.06 10.60 -7.78
CA GLY A 569 -37.61 11.09 -9.07
C GLY A 569 -36.11 10.91 -9.27
N LYS A 570 -35.45 11.97 -9.76
CA LYS A 570 -33.99 12.00 -10.01
C LYS A 570 -33.20 12.57 -8.84
N GLU A 571 -33.91 13.06 -7.82
CA GLU A 571 -33.36 13.65 -6.61
C GLU A 571 -32.81 12.58 -5.66
N ASN A 572 -31.77 12.96 -4.91
CA ASN A 572 -31.07 12.08 -3.98
C ASN A 572 -31.60 12.19 -2.55
N GLY A 573 -32.49 13.15 -2.23
CA GLY A 573 -32.98 13.41 -0.89
C GLY A 573 -34.50 13.45 -0.78
N TYR A 574 -35.05 12.71 0.18
CA TYR A 574 -36.47 12.71 0.51
C TYR A 574 -36.67 12.83 2.01
N LEU A 575 -37.76 13.49 2.41
CA LEU A 575 -38.18 13.57 3.80
C LEU A 575 -39.52 12.88 3.96
N LEU A 576 -39.58 11.85 4.81
CA LEU A 576 -40.82 11.19 5.17
C LEU A 576 -41.47 11.96 6.33
N ALA A 577 -42.69 12.47 6.13
CA ALA A 577 -43.42 13.21 7.16
C ALA A 577 -43.51 12.39 8.46
N HIS A 578 -43.22 13.01 9.60
CA HIS A 578 -43.17 12.37 10.94
C HIS A 578 -42.24 11.15 11.09
N HIS A 579 -41.34 10.90 10.15
CA HIS A 579 -40.57 9.66 10.14
C HIS A 579 -39.06 9.87 10.00
N GLY A 580 -38.60 10.62 8.99
CA GLY A 580 -37.18 10.92 8.85
C GLY A 580 -36.70 10.95 7.40
N PRO A 581 -35.39 11.20 7.19
CA PRO A 581 -34.82 11.36 5.86
C PRO A 581 -34.50 10.03 5.18
N VAL A 582 -34.61 10.01 3.86
CA VAL A 582 -34.07 8.96 2.99
C VAL A 582 -33.09 9.63 2.02
N ALA A 583 -31.83 9.19 2.03
CA ALA A 583 -30.78 9.75 1.19
C ALA A 583 -30.17 8.66 0.30
N GLY A 584 -30.09 8.93 -1.00
CA GLY A 584 -29.38 8.14 -1.99
C GLY A 584 -28.02 8.75 -2.32
N GLY A 585 -27.14 7.96 -2.90
CA GLY A 585 -25.86 8.44 -3.44
C GLY A 585 -25.24 7.45 -4.41
N ASP A 586 -24.23 7.92 -5.14
CA ASP A 586 -23.51 7.14 -6.16
C ASP A 586 -22.54 6.12 -5.52
N SER A 587 -22.36 6.20 -4.20
CA SER A 587 -21.66 5.23 -3.36
C SER A 587 -22.22 5.26 -1.93
N LEU A 588 -21.81 4.30 -1.08
CA LEU A 588 -22.16 4.29 0.34
C LEU A 588 -21.74 5.59 1.07
N MET A 589 -20.51 6.05 0.80
CA MET A 589 -20.00 7.29 1.40
C MET A 589 -20.71 8.54 0.87
N ASP A 590 -21.09 8.54 -0.42
CA ASP A 590 -21.88 9.64 -0.99
C ASP A 590 -23.27 9.71 -0.35
N ALA A 591 -23.96 8.58 -0.20
CA ALA A 591 -25.23 8.52 0.51
C ALA A 591 -25.11 8.99 1.98
N PHE A 592 -24.01 8.64 2.65
CA PHE A 592 -23.69 9.12 4.00
C PHE A 592 -23.48 10.64 4.04
N PHE A 593 -22.73 11.20 3.10
CA PHE A 593 -22.51 12.64 3.01
C PHE A 593 -23.76 13.43 2.64
N ASN A 594 -24.61 12.87 1.78
CA ASN A 594 -25.90 13.44 1.41
C ASN A 594 -26.83 13.44 2.63
N LEU A 595 -26.84 12.37 3.42
CA LEU A 595 -27.61 12.31 4.65
C LEU A 595 -27.17 13.36 5.69
N GLU A 596 -25.86 13.51 5.92
CA GLU A 596 -25.33 14.51 6.86
C GLU A 596 -25.67 15.94 6.41
N GLU A 597 -25.59 16.23 5.11
CA GLU A 597 -25.96 17.54 4.57
C GLU A 597 -27.45 17.84 4.73
N LEU A 598 -28.31 16.84 4.48
CA LEU A 598 -29.75 16.97 4.68
C LEU A 598 -30.07 17.31 6.14
N GLU A 599 -29.47 16.58 7.08
CA GLU A 599 -29.68 16.80 8.52
C GLU A 599 -29.15 18.17 8.98
N GLU A 600 -27.97 18.60 8.52
CA GLU A 600 -27.44 19.92 8.87
C GLU A 600 -28.29 21.05 8.26
N SER A 601 -28.80 20.86 7.03
CA SER A 601 -29.71 21.83 6.41
C SER A 601 -31.05 21.91 7.13
N ALA A 602 -31.60 20.77 7.58
CA ALA A 602 -32.80 20.73 8.42
C ALA A 602 -32.57 21.45 9.76
N ARG A 603 -31.39 21.27 10.36
CA ARG A 603 -30.99 21.97 11.58
C ARG A 603 -30.94 23.48 11.38
N ILE A 604 -30.22 23.96 10.36
CA ILE A 604 -30.15 25.39 10.05
C ILE A 604 -31.56 25.97 9.86
N ALA A 605 -32.41 25.28 9.10
CA ALA A 605 -33.77 25.71 8.86
C ALA A 605 -34.60 25.78 10.14
N TRP A 606 -34.45 24.80 11.03
CA TRP A 606 -35.11 24.78 12.34
C TRP A 606 -34.68 25.95 13.24
N GLU A 607 -33.37 26.16 13.39
CA GLU A 607 -32.82 27.21 14.25
C GLU A 607 -33.19 28.62 13.72
N LEU A 608 -33.11 28.85 12.41
CA LEU A 608 -33.49 30.13 11.79
C LEU A 608 -34.99 30.41 11.92
N ARG A 609 -35.84 29.37 11.82
CA ARG A 609 -37.28 29.50 12.03
C ARG A 609 -37.60 29.95 13.46
N GLY A 610 -36.83 29.49 14.45
CA GLY A 610 -36.94 29.93 15.84
C GLY A 610 -36.46 31.37 16.06
N ALA A 611 -35.46 31.83 15.30
CA ALA A 611 -34.88 33.17 15.41
C ALA A 611 -35.68 34.28 14.70
N GLY A 612 -36.65 33.93 13.84
CA GLY A 612 -37.50 34.89 13.14
C GLY A 612 -36.80 35.72 12.05
N ALA A 613 -35.60 35.32 11.60
CA ALA A 613 -34.83 36.03 10.59
C ALA A 613 -34.13 35.04 9.65
N ALA A 614 -34.37 35.14 8.34
CA ALA A 614 -33.48 34.57 7.32
C ALA A 614 -33.71 35.16 5.92
N ASN A 615 -32.61 35.49 5.21
CA ASN A 615 -32.60 35.70 3.76
C ASN A 615 -32.19 34.37 3.10
N ARG A 616 -32.96 33.90 2.12
CA ARG A 616 -32.64 32.70 1.32
C ARG A 616 -31.58 33.05 0.27
N ILE A 617 -30.78 32.06 -0.16
CA ILE A 617 -30.01 32.19 -1.40
C ILE A 617 -31.01 32.07 -2.55
N ASN A 618 -31.12 33.09 -3.39
CA ASN A 618 -31.83 32.97 -4.66
C ASN A 618 -30.87 32.30 -5.65
N ASN A 619 -31.24 31.11 -6.15
CA ASN A 619 -30.59 30.48 -7.29
C ASN A 619 -31.00 31.15 -8.60
#